data_AF-A0A6A5TDZ9-F1
#
_entry.id   AF-A0A6A5TDZ9-F1
#
_cell.length_a   1.000
_cell.length_b   1.000
_cell.length_c   1.000
_cell.angle_alpha   90.00
_cell.angle_beta   90.00
_cell.angle_gamma   90.00
#
_symmetry.space_group_name_H-M   'P 1'
#
loop_
_entity.id
_entity.type
_entity.pdbx_description
1 polymer ?
#
loop_
_entity_poly.entity_id
_entity_poly.type
_entity_poly.pdbx_seq_one_letter_code
_entity_poly.pdbx_strand_id
1 'polypeptide(L)'
;MADSKARGKRRASAAAPSLSKKAKQDPAVVKAKERVEKLEKEKKDAQEELKTREKEAKKAAAGIEKQKKQEAAAAKKKKDSAAKEKRQAEVAVRKAVKQAEDAVKAEKKQWKQNWNDYWQAHDVAGETFDAEPEDSITQTDAGTIYRLTPKELGCLRHFPDYIQLYKKTRKLFDQEEVKPLAFRKYAMCAGVSDRDEILLSRGQELWEEEGHHASEEDA
;
A
#
# COMPACT_ATOMS: atom_id res chain seq x y z
N MET A 1 46.19 -29.87 -40.51
CA MET A 1 46.49 -28.70 -41.36
C MET A 1 47.07 -27.63 -40.46
N ALA A 2 48.38 -27.41 -40.60
CA ALA A 2 49.15 -26.43 -39.83
C ALA A 2 49.14 -25.11 -40.59
N ASP A 3 48.67 -24.03 -39.98
CA ASP A 3 48.73 -22.69 -40.56
C ASP A 3 49.89 -21.91 -39.93
N SER A 4 50.92 -21.74 -40.73
CA SER A 4 52.07 -20.88 -40.46
C SER A 4 51.76 -19.46 -40.92
N LYS A 5 52.01 -18.45 -40.09
CA LYS A 5 52.31 -17.11 -40.63
C LYS A 5 53.29 -16.34 -39.74
N ALA A 6 54.28 -15.82 -40.45
CA ALA A 6 55.54 -15.32 -39.98
C ALA A 6 55.63 -13.79 -40.12
N ARG A 7 56.77 -13.25 -39.65
CA ARG A 7 57.39 -11.93 -39.95
C ARG A 7 56.75 -10.75 -39.22
N GLY A 8 57.50 -9.82 -38.60
CA GLY A 8 58.93 -9.53 -38.63
C GLY A 8 59.16 -8.03 -38.84
N LYS A 9 60.25 -7.47 -38.26
CA LYS A 9 61.08 -6.29 -38.66
C LYS A 9 61.67 -5.60 -37.42
N ARG A 10 63.00 -5.62 -37.21
CA ARG A 10 64.12 -4.90 -37.87
C ARG A 10 64.34 -3.47 -37.34
N ARG A 11 65.54 -3.22 -36.81
CA ARG A 11 66.49 -2.10 -37.08
C ARG A 11 67.67 -2.24 -36.09
N ALA A 12 68.93 -2.47 -36.47
CA ALA A 12 69.88 -1.81 -37.38
C ALA A 12 70.55 -0.55 -36.79
N SER A 13 71.86 -0.63 -36.51
CA SER A 13 72.89 0.43 -36.53
C SER A 13 74.18 -0.19 -35.95
N ALA A 14 75.17 -0.65 -36.74
CA ALA A 14 76.17 0.08 -37.53
C ALA A 14 77.38 0.62 -36.73
N ALA A 15 78.58 0.29 -37.27
CA ALA A 15 79.89 0.96 -37.19
C ALA A 15 81.02 0.28 -36.38
N ALA A 16 82.05 -0.16 -37.13
CA ALA A 16 83.41 -0.55 -36.73
C ALA A 16 84.34 0.71 -36.72
N PRO A 17 85.70 0.66 -36.66
CA PRO A 17 86.64 -0.44 -36.39
C PRO A 17 87.85 -0.08 -35.46
N SER A 18 88.68 -1.10 -35.20
CA SER A 18 90.16 -1.08 -35.22
C SER A 18 91.01 -0.95 -33.93
N LEU A 19 92.16 -1.64 -34.01
CA LEU A 19 93.47 -1.41 -33.39
C LEU A 19 93.85 -2.16 -32.10
N SER A 20 94.72 -3.15 -32.32
CA SER A 20 95.69 -3.76 -31.41
C SER A 20 96.60 -2.75 -30.71
N LYS A 21 96.91 -2.97 -29.42
CA LYS A 21 98.26 -2.81 -28.84
C LYS A 21 98.38 -3.40 -27.42
N LYS A 22 99.48 -4.13 -27.23
CA LYS A 22 100.06 -4.63 -25.97
C LYS A 22 100.20 -3.50 -24.94
N ALA A 23 99.77 -3.72 -23.69
CA ALA A 23 100.18 -2.91 -22.53
C ALA A 23 100.15 -3.76 -21.25
N LYS A 24 101.16 -3.53 -20.43
CA LYS A 24 101.57 -4.28 -19.24
C LYS A 24 100.53 -4.22 -18.11
N GLN A 25 100.47 -5.28 -17.29
CA GLN A 25 99.61 -5.36 -16.11
C GLN A 25 100.13 -4.43 -15.00
N ASP A 26 99.32 -3.42 -14.67
CA ASP A 26 99.47 -2.56 -13.49
C ASP A 26 98.58 -3.07 -12.33
N PRO A 27 99.08 -3.13 -11.08
CA PRO A 27 98.36 -3.70 -9.94
C PRO A 27 97.15 -2.89 -9.43
N ALA A 28 96.82 -1.75 -10.06
CA ALA A 28 95.61 -0.97 -9.75
C ALA A 28 94.31 -1.56 -10.33
N VAL A 29 94.38 -2.47 -11.31
CA VAL A 29 93.22 -3.05 -12.02
C VAL A 29 92.49 -4.12 -11.19
N VAL A 30 93.18 -4.76 -10.23
CA VAL A 30 92.57 -5.79 -9.36
C VAL A 30 91.56 -5.16 -8.39
N LYS A 31 91.86 -3.97 -7.85
CA LYS A 31 90.99 -3.23 -6.93
C LYS A 31 89.77 -2.60 -7.63
N ALA A 32 89.86 -2.36 -8.94
CA ALA A 32 88.75 -1.88 -9.77
C ALA A 32 87.77 -3.01 -10.14
N LYS A 33 88.26 -4.24 -10.39
CA LYS A 33 87.39 -5.40 -10.66
C LYS A 33 86.54 -5.82 -9.46
N GLU A 34 87.10 -5.82 -8.25
CA GLU A 34 86.33 -6.09 -7.02
C GLU A 34 85.20 -5.06 -6.77
N ARG A 35 85.43 -3.79 -7.11
CA ARG A 35 84.42 -2.73 -7.01
C ARG A 35 83.30 -2.89 -8.04
N VAL A 36 83.61 -3.35 -9.25
CA VAL A 36 82.61 -3.58 -10.31
C VAL A 36 81.76 -4.81 -9.98
N GLU A 37 82.36 -5.89 -9.46
CA GLU A 37 81.65 -7.10 -9.07
C GLU A 37 80.73 -6.86 -7.85
N LYS A 38 81.16 -6.02 -6.90
CA LYS A 38 80.32 -5.59 -5.77
C LYS A 38 79.12 -4.73 -6.23
N LEU A 39 79.33 -3.82 -7.19
CA LEU A 39 78.27 -2.99 -7.77
C LEU A 39 77.30 -3.79 -8.66
N GLU A 40 77.74 -4.83 -9.34
CA GLU A 40 76.85 -5.72 -10.09
C GLU A 40 75.99 -6.62 -9.17
N LYS A 41 76.55 -7.03 -8.03
CA LYS A 41 75.80 -7.78 -7.01
C LYS A 41 74.73 -6.91 -6.34
N GLU A 42 75.08 -5.69 -5.93
CA GLU A 42 74.11 -4.71 -5.40
C GLU A 42 73.03 -4.34 -6.43
N LYS A 43 73.37 -4.26 -7.73
CA LYS A 43 72.36 -4.04 -8.79
C LYS A 43 71.43 -5.23 -9.00
N LYS A 44 71.91 -6.47 -8.85
CA LYS A 44 71.06 -7.67 -8.92
C LYS A 44 70.13 -7.76 -7.71
N ASP A 45 70.65 -7.52 -6.51
CA ASP A 45 69.86 -7.53 -5.27
C ASP A 45 68.80 -6.41 -5.29
N ALA A 46 69.15 -5.20 -5.74
CA ALA A 46 68.19 -4.10 -5.90
C ALA A 46 67.13 -4.36 -6.99
N GLN A 47 67.48 -5.07 -8.06
CA GLN A 47 66.54 -5.42 -9.12
C GLN A 47 65.57 -6.55 -8.71
N GLU A 48 65.99 -7.41 -7.78
CA GLU A 48 65.12 -8.43 -7.20
C GLU A 48 64.16 -7.83 -6.16
N GLU A 49 64.62 -6.87 -5.34
CA GLU A 49 63.77 -6.14 -4.38
C GLU A 49 62.70 -5.26 -5.07
N LEU A 50 63.03 -4.68 -6.23
CA LEU A 50 62.04 -3.96 -7.05
C LEU A 50 60.97 -4.89 -7.64
N LYS A 51 61.35 -6.12 -8.02
CA LYS A 51 60.39 -7.11 -8.56
C LYS A 51 59.46 -7.68 -7.49
N THR A 52 59.93 -7.85 -6.25
CA THR A 52 59.09 -8.28 -5.13
C THR A 52 58.13 -7.17 -4.71
N ARG A 53 58.58 -5.92 -4.61
CA ARG A 53 57.71 -4.76 -4.34
C ARG A 53 56.64 -4.53 -5.41
N GLU A 54 56.94 -4.72 -6.68
CA GLU A 54 55.95 -4.57 -7.76
C GLU A 54 54.88 -5.69 -7.74
N LYS A 55 55.27 -6.91 -7.34
CA LYS A 55 54.33 -8.03 -7.14
C LYS A 55 53.42 -7.81 -5.92
N GLU A 56 53.95 -7.28 -4.82
CA GLU A 56 53.15 -6.94 -3.64
C GLU A 56 52.20 -5.76 -3.89
N ALA A 57 52.65 -4.73 -4.60
CA ALA A 57 51.80 -3.60 -5.00
C ALA A 57 50.64 -4.02 -5.91
N LYS A 58 50.89 -4.92 -6.89
CA LYS A 58 49.83 -5.49 -7.73
C LYS A 58 48.83 -6.36 -6.94
N LYS A 59 49.30 -7.09 -5.91
CA LYS A 59 48.44 -7.92 -5.05
C LYS A 59 47.58 -7.06 -4.11
N ALA A 60 48.12 -5.96 -3.60
CA ALA A 60 47.38 -4.98 -2.78
C ALA A 60 46.31 -4.24 -3.60
N ALA A 61 46.63 -3.80 -4.82
CA ALA A 61 45.67 -3.13 -5.70
C ALA A 61 44.48 -4.04 -6.09
N ALA A 62 44.75 -5.32 -6.37
CA ALA A 62 43.71 -6.31 -6.68
C ALA A 62 42.80 -6.62 -5.47
N GLY A 63 43.31 -6.52 -4.24
CA GLY A 63 42.54 -6.68 -3.01
C GLY A 63 41.54 -5.54 -2.78
N ILE A 64 41.99 -4.29 -3.01
CA ILE A 64 41.17 -3.08 -2.85
C ILE A 64 40.03 -3.04 -3.88
N GLU A 65 40.27 -3.47 -5.11
CA GLU A 65 39.23 -3.51 -6.15
C GLU A 65 38.18 -4.60 -5.89
N LYS A 66 38.58 -5.77 -5.35
CA LYS A 66 37.64 -6.81 -4.90
C LYS A 66 36.78 -6.37 -3.72
N GLN A 67 37.35 -5.67 -2.74
CA GLN A 67 36.60 -5.13 -1.60
C GLN A 67 35.58 -4.07 -2.04
N LYS A 68 35.98 -3.11 -2.90
CA LYS A 68 35.05 -2.10 -3.44
C LYS A 68 33.88 -2.71 -4.22
N LYS A 69 34.12 -3.79 -4.97
CA LYS A 69 33.07 -4.49 -5.74
C LYS A 69 32.11 -5.25 -4.82
N GLN A 70 32.59 -5.82 -3.72
CA GLN A 70 31.77 -6.50 -2.73
C GLN A 70 30.92 -5.54 -1.89
N GLU A 71 31.47 -4.39 -1.46
CA GLU A 71 30.72 -3.36 -0.75
C GLU A 71 29.64 -2.70 -1.62
N ALA A 72 29.94 -2.43 -2.90
CA ALA A 72 28.95 -1.90 -3.83
C ALA A 72 27.79 -2.88 -4.10
N ALA A 73 28.08 -4.18 -4.20
CA ALA A 73 27.05 -5.21 -4.36
C ALA A 73 26.19 -5.40 -3.09
N ALA A 74 26.80 -5.31 -1.90
CA ALA A 74 26.08 -5.37 -0.62
C ALA A 74 25.19 -4.14 -0.40
N ALA A 75 25.66 -2.94 -0.77
CA ALA A 75 24.86 -1.71 -0.70
C ALA A 75 23.66 -1.74 -1.66
N LYS A 76 23.83 -2.29 -2.87
CA LYS A 76 22.73 -2.45 -3.84
C LYS A 76 21.65 -3.42 -3.35
N LYS A 77 22.05 -4.58 -2.80
CA LYS A 77 21.11 -5.56 -2.21
C LYS A 77 20.31 -5.00 -1.03
N LYS A 78 20.93 -4.21 -0.14
CA LYS A 78 20.22 -3.57 0.99
C LYS A 78 19.21 -2.51 0.54
N LYS A 79 19.52 -1.76 -0.53
CA LYS A 79 18.62 -0.73 -1.07
C LYS A 79 17.41 -1.34 -1.78
N ASP A 80 17.62 -2.45 -2.51
CA ASP A 80 16.54 -3.18 -3.18
C ASP A 80 15.63 -3.93 -2.19
N SER A 81 16.17 -4.48 -1.09
CA SER A 81 15.34 -5.14 -0.06
C SER A 81 14.45 -4.14 0.70
N ALA A 82 15.00 -2.99 1.09
CA ALA A 82 14.25 -1.95 1.79
C ALA A 82 13.15 -1.32 0.90
N ALA A 83 13.41 -1.15 -0.40
CA ALA A 83 12.40 -0.68 -1.34
C ALA A 83 11.28 -1.71 -1.57
N LYS A 84 11.60 -3.01 -1.56
CA LYS A 84 10.63 -4.10 -1.70
C LYS A 84 9.72 -4.21 -0.47
N GLU A 85 10.29 -4.08 0.73
CA GLU A 85 9.55 -4.12 1.99
C GLU A 85 8.59 -2.92 2.13
N LYS A 86 9.05 -1.71 1.79
CA LYS A 86 8.19 -0.51 1.79
C LYS A 86 7.02 -0.61 0.80
N ARG A 87 7.24 -1.18 -0.39
CA ARG A 87 6.16 -1.44 -1.36
C ARG A 87 5.19 -2.52 -0.88
N GLN A 88 5.67 -3.56 -0.19
CA GLN A 88 4.80 -4.60 0.36
C GLN A 88 3.93 -4.06 1.51
N ALA A 89 4.49 -3.21 2.38
CA ALA A 89 3.72 -2.55 3.43
C ALA A 89 2.63 -1.63 2.86
N GLU A 90 2.95 -0.81 1.85
CA GLU A 90 1.95 0.08 1.22
C GLU A 90 0.82 -0.71 0.52
N VAL A 91 1.17 -1.81 -0.15
CA VAL A 91 0.17 -2.69 -0.78
C VAL A 91 -0.70 -3.39 0.27
N ALA A 92 -0.14 -3.78 1.42
CA ALA A 92 -0.91 -4.37 2.52
C ALA A 92 -1.90 -3.36 3.13
N VAL A 93 -1.46 -2.12 3.37
CA VAL A 93 -2.33 -1.05 3.87
C VAL A 93 -3.45 -0.75 2.88
N ARG A 94 -3.15 -0.60 1.58
CA ARG A 94 -4.19 -0.37 0.56
C ARG A 94 -5.19 -1.52 0.46
N LYS A 95 -4.74 -2.77 0.60
CA LYS A 95 -5.63 -3.94 0.64
C LYS A 95 -6.51 -3.93 1.88
N ALA A 96 -5.97 -3.60 3.04
CA ALA A 96 -6.74 -3.51 4.29
C ALA A 96 -7.81 -2.41 4.23
N VAL A 97 -7.47 -1.22 3.70
CA VAL A 97 -8.44 -0.14 3.49
C VAL A 97 -9.55 -0.57 2.55
N LYS A 98 -9.21 -1.19 1.41
CA LYS A 98 -10.22 -1.67 0.46
C LYS A 98 -11.12 -2.76 1.04
N GLN A 99 -10.56 -3.68 1.82
CA GLN A 99 -11.33 -4.72 2.52
C GLN A 99 -12.28 -4.11 3.56
N ALA A 100 -11.84 -3.10 4.31
CA ALA A 100 -12.71 -2.39 5.24
C ALA A 100 -13.85 -1.65 4.52
N GLU A 101 -13.57 -0.98 3.39
CA GLU A 101 -14.61 -0.34 2.58
C GLU A 101 -15.62 -1.34 2.01
N ASP A 102 -15.16 -2.49 1.53
CA ASP A 102 -16.04 -3.53 1.00
C ASP A 102 -16.86 -4.20 2.11
N ALA A 103 -16.30 -4.36 3.32
CA ALA A 103 -17.02 -4.85 4.49
C ALA A 103 -18.15 -3.89 4.91
N VAL A 104 -17.87 -2.59 5.02
CA VAL A 104 -18.89 -1.57 5.35
C VAL A 104 -20.01 -1.54 4.30
N LYS A 105 -19.70 -1.72 3.02
CA LYS A 105 -20.72 -1.81 1.96
C LYS A 105 -21.56 -3.08 2.09
N ALA A 106 -20.94 -4.21 2.43
CA ALA A 106 -21.65 -5.47 2.63
C ALA A 106 -22.62 -5.39 3.82
N GLU A 107 -22.17 -4.81 4.94
CA GLU A 107 -22.98 -4.58 6.14
C GLU A 107 -24.17 -3.66 5.84
N LYS A 108 -23.94 -2.52 5.18
CA LYS A 108 -25.04 -1.61 4.77
C LYS A 108 -26.06 -2.29 3.86
N LYS A 109 -25.62 -3.19 2.97
CA LYS A 109 -26.53 -3.98 2.14
C LYS A 109 -27.35 -4.95 2.98
N GLN A 110 -26.72 -5.59 3.95
CA GLN A 110 -27.40 -6.51 4.87
C GLN A 110 -28.44 -5.79 5.72
N TRP A 111 -28.13 -4.60 6.26
CA TRP A 111 -29.08 -3.82 7.06
C TRP A 111 -30.34 -3.43 6.27
N LYS A 112 -30.17 -3.00 5.02
CA LYS A 112 -31.29 -2.72 4.12
C LYS A 112 -32.12 -3.96 3.82
N GLN A 113 -31.46 -5.12 3.68
CA GLN A 113 -32.16 -6.39 3.48
C GLN A 113 -32.95 -6.78 4.73
N ASN A 114 -32.36 -6.71 5.92
CA ASN A 114 -33.02 -7.01 7.18
C ASN A 114 -34.26 -6.13 7.40
N TRP A 115 -34.16 -4.83 7.11
CA TRP A 115 -35.32 -3.94 7.16
C TRP A 115 -36.40 -4.34 6.15
N ASN A 116 -36.00 -4.73 4.94
CA ASN A 116 -36.93 -5.18 3.91
C ASN A 116 -37.68 -6.45 4.33
N ASP A 117 -36.95 -7.40 4.90
CA ASP A 117 -37.51 -8.65 5.42
C ASP A 117 -38.46 -8.37 6.60
N TYR A 118 -38.12 -7.41 7.47
CA TYR A 118 -38.94 -7.02 8.60
C TYR A 118 -40.33 -6.52 8.20
N TRP A 119 -40.42 -5.50 7.33
CA TRP A 119 -41.73 -4.94 6.98
C TRP A 119 -42.56 -5.90 6.13
N GLN A 120 -41.93 -6.78 5.34
CA GLN A 120 -42.65 -7.84 4.62
C GLN A 120 -43.22 -8.89 5.57
N ALA A 121 -42.49 -9.25 6.63
CA ALA A 121 -42.96 -10.21 7.62
C ALA A 121 -44.09 -9.67 8.51
N HIS A 122 -44.18 -8.34 8.65
CA HIS A 122 -45.19 -7.65 9.48
C HIS A 122 -46.27 -6.97 8.65
N ASP A 123 -46.36 -7.24 7.34
CA ASP A 123 -47.42 -6.69 6.49
C ASP A 123 -48.80 -7.15 6.98
N VAL A 124 -49.66 -6.20 7.36
CA VAL A 124 -51.03 -6.49 7.84
C VAL A 124 -52.02 -6.66 6.68
N ALA A 125 -51.53 -6.81 5.45
CA ALA A 125 -52.32 -7.12 4.25
C ALA A 125 -53.50 -6.17 4.01
N GLY A 126 -53.39 -4.93 4.46
CA GLY A 126 -54.42 -3.90 4.31
C GLY A 126 -55.52 -3.92 5.36
N GLU A 127 -55.29 -4.52 6.53
CA GLU A 127 -56.19 -4.35 7.68
C GLU A 127 -56.49 -2.88 7.97
N THR A 128 -57.75 -2.61 8.36
CA THR A 128 -58.25 -1.27 8.63
C THR A 128 -58.71 -1.10 10.08
N PHE A 129 -58.73 0.15 10.54
CA PHE A 129 -59.41 0.52 11.78
C PHE A 129 -60.91 0.67 11.54
N ASP A 130 -61.72 0.38 12.56
CA ASP A 130 -63.18 0.56 12.53
C ASP A 130 -63.57 2.03 12.73
N ALA A 131 -62.71 2.80 13.41
CA ALA A 131 -62.86 4.22 13.70
C ALA A 131 -61.58 4.98 13.38
N GLU A 132 -61.70 6.29 13.20
CA GLU A 132 -60.57 7.18 13.02
C GLU A 132 -59.70 7.21 14.29
N PRO A 133 -58.37 7.03 14.19
CA PRO A 133 -57.48 7.14 15.34
C PRO A 133 -57.44 8.59 15.87
N GLU A 134 -57.22 8.75 17.18
CA GLU A 134 -57.22 10.04 17.86
C GLU A 134 -56.09 10.95 17.32
N ASP A 135 -54.86 10.42 17.30
CA ASP A 135 -53.70 11.08 16.71
C ASP A 135 -53.39 10.44 15.34
N SER A 136 -54.02 10.97 14.29
CA SER A 136 -53.88 10.44 12.95
C SER A 136 -52.84 11.17 12.10
N ILE A 137 -52.08 10.43 11.30
CA ILE A 137 -51.14 10.97 10.32
C ILE A 137 -51.43 10.42 8.92
N THR A 138 -51.37 11.28 7.90
CA THR A 138 -51.58 10.84 6.51
C THR A 138 -50.37 10.07 5.99
N GLN A 139 -50.59 9.22 4.98
CA GLN A 139 -49.50 8.53 4.29
C GLN A 139 -48.39 9.47 3.77
N THR A 140 -48.78 10.64 3.24
CA THR A 140 -47.85 11.64 2.69
C THR A 140 -47.05 12.30 3.80
N ASP A 141 -47.71 12.64 4.91
CA ASP A 141 -47.05 13.27 6.06
C ASP A 141 -46.11 12.29 6.75
N ALA A 142 -46.49 11.03 6.90
CA ALA A 142 -45.61 9.98 7.41
C ALA A 142 -44.37 9.78 6.51
N GLY A 143 -44.53 9.91 5.19
CA GLY A 143 -43.39 9.89 4.26
C GLY A 143 -42.50 11.13 4.31
N THR A 144 -43.05 12.28 4.68
CA THR A 144 -42.31 13.55 4.76
C THR A 144 -41.61 13.70 6.12
N ILE A 145 -42.36 13.48 7.20
CA ILE A 145 -41.90 13.62 8.59
C ILE A 145 -40.99 12.45 8.92
N TYR A 146 -41.45 11.20 8.73
CA TYR A 146 -40.75 9.99 9.20
C TYR A 146 -39.93 9.26 8.13
N ARG A 147 -39.93 9.76 6.88
CA ARG A 147 -39.26 9.13 5.73
C ARG A 147 -39.67 7.67 5.51
N LEU A 148 -40.90 7.33 5.87
CA LEU A 148 -41.48 6.00 5.66
C LEU A 148 -42.09 5.91 4.26
N THR A 149 -41.85 4.80 3.58
CA THR A 149 -42.42 4.56 2.24
C THR A 149 -43.83 3.98 2.35
N PRO A 150 -44.66 4.14 1.30
CA PRO A 150 -45.97 3.49 1.21
C PRO A 150 -46.00 2.00 1.50
N LYS A 151 -44.92 1.28 1.16
CA LYS A 151 -44.81 -0.17 1.38
C LYS A 151 -44.52 -0.50 2.83
N GLU A 152 -43.62 0.26 3.44
CA GLU A 152 -43.28 0.12 4.85
C GLU A 152 -44.50 0.41 5.74
N LEU A 153 -45.30 1.43 5.40
CA LEU A 153 -46.57 1.70 6.10
C LEU A 153 -47.63 0.60 5.94
N GLY A 154 -47.42 -0.37 5.02
CA GLY A 154 -48.30 -1.54 4.87
C GLY A 154 -48.28 -2.47 6.08
N CYS A 155 -47.26 -2.38 6.94
CA CYS A 155 -47.22 -3.13 8.20
C CYS A 155 -48.09 -2.54 9.32
N LEU A 156 -48.75 -1.39 9.09
CA LEU A 156 -49.63 -0.75 10.04
C LEU A 156 -51.07 -0.77 9.54
N ARG A 157 -52.00 -0.84 10.50
CA ARG A 157 -53.43 -0.68 10.22
C ARG A 157 -53.71 0.75 9.81
N HIS A 158 -54.75 0.95 9.00
CA HIS A 158 -55.10 2.28 8.52
C HIS A 158 -56.60 2.54 8.54
N PHE A 159 -56.99 3.80 8.72
CA PHE A 159 -58.36 4.23 8.54
C PHE A 159 -58.52 4.85 7.13
N PRO A 160 -59.45 4.35 6.30
CA PRO A 160 -59.73 4.95 5.00
C PRO A 160 -60.63 6.19 5.15
N ASP A 161 -60.08 7.39 4.97
CA ASP A 161 -60.84 8.63 5.03
C ASP A 161 -61.16 9.16 3.62
N TYR A 162 -62.44 9.39 3.34
CA TYR A 162 -62.92 9.82 2.03
C TYR A 162 -63.00 11.34 1.91
N ILE A 163 -62.11 11.92 1.10
CA ILE A 163 -62.11 13.36 0.85
C ILE A 163 -63.11 13.69 -0.25
N GLN A 164 -64.27 14.21 0.14
CA GLN A 164 -65.37 14.55 -0.78
C GLN A 164 -64.94 15.50 -1.90
N LEU A 165 -64.08 16.48 -1.59
CA LEU A 165 -63.60 17.48 -2.54
C LEU A 165 -62.83 16.88 -3.73
N TYR A 166 -62.01 15.84 -3.46
CA TYR A 166 -61.15 15.22 -4.47
C TYR A 166 -61.67 13.88 -4.98
N LYS A 167 -62.78 13.37 -4.43
CA LYS A 167 -63.34 12.03 -4.70
C LYS A 167 -62.27 10.94 -4.57
N LYS A 168 -61.41 11.06 -3.56
CA LYS A 168 -60.30 10.15 -3.29
C LYS A 168 -60.28 9.77 -1.82
N THR A 169 -59.89 8.53 -1.55
CA THR A 169 -59.66 8.03 -0.19
C THR A 169 -58.20 8.25 0.17
N ARG A 170 -57.93 8.91 1.30
CA ARG A 170 -56.60 8.96 1.91
C ARG A 170 -56.50 7.89 3.00
N LYS A 171 -55.28 7.46 3.29
CA LYS A 171 -55.00 6.56 4.40
C LYS A 171 -54.52 7.37 5.59
N LEU A 172 -55.19 7.19 6.72
CA LEU A 172 -54.80 7.70 8.02
C LEU A 172 -54.21 6.56 8.84
N PHE A 173 -53.06 6.80 9.45
CA PHE A 173 -52.36 5.85 10.32
C PHE A 173 -52.33 6.43 11.73
N ASP A 174 -52.25 5.56 12.73
CA ASP A 174 -52.02 5.98 14.10
C ASP A 174 -50.58 6.50 14.25
N GLN A 175 -50.43 7.75 14.66
CA GLN A 175 -49.13 8.38 14.83
C GLN A 175 -48.30 7.69 15.92
N GLU A 176 -48.94 7.13 16.95
CA GLU A 176 -48.27 6.39 18.02
C GLU A 176 -47.63 5.09 17.51
N GLU A 177 -48.17 4.48 16.46
CA GLU A 177 -47.58 3.30 15.81
C GLU A 177 -46.55 3.67 14.73
N VAL A 178 -46.75 4.80 14.04
CA VAL A 178 -45.84 5.28 12.99
C VAL A 178 -44.49 5.72 13.56
N LYS A 179 -44.46 6.39 14.72
CA LYS A 179 -43.23 6.84 15.41
C LYS A 179 -42.25 5.68 15.70
N PRO A 180 -42.63 4.61 16.43
CA PRO A 180 -41.72 3.51 16.74
C PRO A 180 -41.29 2.75 15.49
N LEU A 181 -42.14 2.65 14.45
CA LEU A 181 -41.74 2.07 13.18
C LEU A 181 -40.61 2.87 12.50
N ALA A 182 -40.68 4.20 12.55
CA ALA A 182 -39.65 5.08 12.04
C ALA A 182 -38.33 4.93 12.81
N PHE A 183 -38.39 4.95 14.15
CA PHE A 183 -37.20 4.76 14.99
C PHE A 183 -36.56 3.39 14.75
N ARG A 184 -37.38 2.35 14.59
CA ARG A 184 -36.91 1.01 14.23
C ARG A 184 -36.14 0.99 12.93
N LYS A 185 -36.68 1.62 11.88
CA LYS A 185 -36.00 1.74 10.59
C LYS A 185 -34.63 2.41 10.73
N TYR A 186 -34.54 3.48 11.52
CA TYR A 186 -33.31 4.23 11.74
C TYR A 186 -32.24 3.39 12.45
N ALA A 187 -32.61 2.72 13.55
CA ALA A 187 -31.70 1.85 14.27
C ALA A 187 -31.22 0.67 13.41
N MET A 188 -32.13 0.01 12.68
CA MET A 188 -31.76 -1.09 11.78
C MET A 188 -30.82 -0.61 10.66
N CYS A 189 -31.10 0.55 10.06
CA CYS A 189 -30.24 1.12 9.02
C CYS A 189 -28.89 1.64 9.55
N ALA A 190 -28.79 1.89 10.86
CA ALA A 190 -27.54 2.20 11.55
C ALA A 190 -26.75 0.95 11.99
N GLY A 191 -27.29 -0.25 11.74
CA GLY A 191 -26.65 -1.52 12.06
C GLY A 191 -26.92 -2.05 13.47
N VAL A 192 -27.85 -1.43 14.20
CA VAL A 192 -28.30 -1.94 15.50
C VAL A 192 -29.16 -3.17 15.24
N SER A 193 -28.77 -4.30 15.84
CA SER A 193 -29.46 -5.59 15.71
C SER A 193 -29.72 -6.22 17.09
N ASP A 194 -30.06 -5.36 18.05
CA ASP A 194 -30.39 -5.72 19.42
C ASP A 194 -31.89 -6.02 19.59
N ARG A 195 -32.30 -6.24 20.85
CA ARG A 195 -33.72 -6.40 21.21
C ARG A 195 -34.52 -5.14 20.88
N ASP A 196 -35.82 -5.35 20.62
CA ASP A 196 -36.75 -4.31 20.21
C ASP A 196 -36.70 -3.02 21.05
N GLU A 197 -36.63 -3.12 22.37
CA GLU A 197 -36.58 -1.95 23.27
C GLU A 197 -35.32 -1.10 23.05
N ILE A 198 -34.16 -1.75 22.92
CA ILE A 198 -32.88 -1.08 22.67
C ILE A 198 -32.89 -0.44 21.28
N LEU A 199 -33.47 -1.15 20.32
CA LEU A 199 -33.55 -0.74 18.94
C LEU A 199 -34.44 0.52 18.80
N LEU A 200 -35.56 0.58 19.51
CA LEU A 200 -36.42 1.77 19.55
C LEU A 200 -35.73 2.95 20.23
N SER A 201 -35.14 2.75 21.41
CA SER A 201 -34.44 3.81 22.14
C SER A 201 -33.28 4.38 21.33
N ARG A 202 -32.45 3.53 20.73
CA ARG A 202 -31.32 3.98 19.90
C ARG A 202 -31.79 4.64 18.60
N GLY A 203 -32.89 4.15 18.03
CA GLY A 203 -33.52 4.72 16.86
C GLY A 203 -34.06 6.12 17.11
N GLN A 204 -34.64 6.34 18.28
CA GLN A 204 -35.12 7.65 18.71
C GLN A 204 -33.95 8.64 18.90
N GLU A 205 -32.88 8.23 19.57
CA GLU A 205 -31.68 9.07 19.73
C GLU A 205 -31.11 9.50 18.37
N LEU A 206 -30.97 8.55 17.42
CA LEU A 206 -30.47 8.84 16.08
C LEU A 206 -31.41 9.78 15.29
N TRP A 207 -32.71 9.64 15.50
CA TRP A 207 -33.71 10.50 14.89
C TRP A 207 -33.60 11.96 15.39
N GLU A 208 -33.46 12.13 16.70
CA GLU A 208 -33.27 13.43 17.35
C GLU A 208 -31.92 14.07 16.97
N GLU A 209 -30.83 13.29 16.93
CA GLU A 209 -29.50 13.75 16.53
C GLU A 209 -29.45 14.32 15.10
N GLU A 210 -30.23 13.77 14.16
CA GLU A 210 -30.34 14.29 12.79
C GLU A 210 -31.12 15.62 12.69
N GLY A 211 -31.62 16.14 13.82
CA GLY A 211 -32.39 17.38 13.86
C GLY A 211 -33.83 17.20 13.35
N HIS A 212 -34.32 15.96 13.31
CA HIS A 212 -35.72 15.67 13.00
C HIS A 212 -36.63 15.89 14.21
N HIS A 213 -36.47 17.01 14.91
CA HIS A 213 -37.46 17.45 15.88
C HIS A 213 -38.77 17.69 15.13
N ALA A 214 -39.81 16.94 15.46
CA ALA A 214 -41.16 17.38 15.23
C ALA A 214 -41.28 18.69 16.02
N SER A 215 -41.15 19.82 15.34
CA SER A 215 -41.29 21.14 15.94
C SER A 215 -42.73 21.25 16.45
N GLU A 216 -42.90 20.93 17.73
CA GLU A 216 -44.12 21.10 18.52
C GLU A 216 -44.23 22.55 19.05
N GLU A 217 -43.41 23.49 18.53
CA GLU A 217 -43.28 24.89 18.97
C GLU A 217 -43.68 25.93 17.91
N ASP A 218 -44.71 25.66 17.09
CA ASP A 218 -45.37 26.71 16.29
C ASP A 218 -46.91 26.49 16.30
N ALA A 219 -47.49 26.37 17.49
CA ALA A 219 -48.94 26.45 17.72
C ALA A 219 -49.27 27.55 18.74
#